data_AF-A0A4Q7M155-F1
#
_entry.id   AF-A0A4Q7M155-F1
#
_cell.length_a   1.000
_cell.length_b   1.000
_cell.length_c   1.000
_cell.angle_alpha   90.00
_cell.angle_beta   90.00
_cell.angle_gamma   90.00
#
_symmetry.space_group_name_H-M   'P 1'
#
loop_
_entity.id
_entity.type
_entity.pdbx_description
1 polymer ?
#
loop_
_entity_poly.entity_id
_entity_poly.type
_entity_poly.pdbx_seq_one_letter_code
_entity_poly.pdbx_strand_id
1 'polypeptide(L)'
;MARAYLGCVDDGTTAVGRGVRATSAGRFVRAGGLPLVVMAATVLAVASTRGDGWLVVTLVLIAPPLVAITIIDARRHRVPNHLTLAVLAATVVTVAGRAFTEPGVTVRAAVASVVVGLFYLLLWRFADLGLGDVKLAAALALVAGWSGWQTVVVFVVVAHLLQVPVAVWRLARRRRDRIAFAPGLVIGLYLAVAVGSGLP
;
A
#
# COMPACT_ATOMS: atom_id res chain seq x y z
N MET A 1 -32.67 -2.69 0.05
CA MET A 1 -31.28 -2.39 -0.39
C MET A 1 -30.57 -3.62 -1.00
N ALA A 2 -31.24 -4.41 -1.85
CA ALA A 2 -30.65 -5.60 -2.51
C ALA A 2 -31.00 -5.70 -4.00
N ARG A 3 -31.34 -4.58 -4.65
CA ARG A 3 -31.79 -4.54 -6.07
C ARG A 3 -30.77 -3.99 -7.06
N ALA A 4 -29.61 -3.51 -6.61
CA ALA A 4 -28.59 -2.93 -7.51
C ALA A 4 -27.60 -3.97 -8.08
N TYR A 5 -27.58 -5.21 -7.57
CA TYR A 5 -26.67 -6.26 -8.04
C TYR A 5 -27.25 -7.15 -9.16
N LEU A 6 -28.56 -7.09 -9.43
CA LEU A 6 -29.25 -7.98 -10.38
C LEU A 6 -29.40 -7.41 -11.79
N GLY A 7 -28.99 -6.17 -12.06
CA GLY A 7 -29.12 -5.54 -13.38
C GLY A 7 -28.01 -5.91 -14.38
N CYS A 8 -27.22 -6.97 -14.14
CA CYS A 8 -26.03 -7.29 -14.93
C CYS A 8 -26.16 -8.54 -15.81
N VAL A 9 -27.34 -9.18 -15.89
CA VAL A 9 -27.47 -10.49 -16.57
C VAL A 9 -28.46 -10.53 -17.74
N ASP A 10 -29.34 -9.54 -17.90
CA ASP A 10 -30.32 -9.57 -19.00
C ASP A 10 -30.18 -8.32 -19.87
N ASP A 11 -29.52 -8.46 -21.02
CA ASP A 11 -29.93 -7.84 -22.29
C ASP A 11 -29.07 -8.38 -23.45
N GLY A 12 -29.69 -9.23 -24.26
CA GLY A 12 -29.09 -9.92 -25.38
C GLY A 12 -28.78 -9.02 -26.59
N THR A 13 -27.73 -9.44 -27.33
CA THR A 13 -27.70 -9.52 -28.79
C THR A 13 -28.44 -8.45 -29.60
N THR A 14 -27.70 -7.45 -30.10
CA THR A 14 -27.60 -7.07 -31.55
C THR A 14 -26.94 -5.69 -31.71
N ALA A 15 -25.62 -5.66 -31.92
CA ALA A 15 -24.95 -4.57 -32.65
C ALA A 15 -23.58 -5.04 -33.16
N VAL A 16 -23.58 -5.38 -34.44
CA VAL A 16 -22.40 -5.62 -35.28
C VAL A 16 -21.66 -4.30 -35.49
N GLY A 17 -20.33 -4.30 -35.32
CA GLY A 17 -19.46 -3.40 -36.10
C GLY A 17 -18.40 -2.60 -35.34
N ARG A 18 -17.15 -3.11 -35.44
CA ARG A 18 -15.86 -2.38 -35.40
C ARG A 18 -15.41 -1.75 -34.07
N GLY A 19 -14.40 -2.39 -33.45
CA GLY A 19 -13.40 -1.66 -32.65
C GLY A 19 -12.96 -2.26 -31.32
N VAL A 20 -13.49 -3.41 -30.89
CA VAL A 20 -13.15 -3.99 -29.57
C VAL A 20 -12.26 -5.22 -29.72
N ARG A 21 -11.05 -5.06 -30.26
CA ARG A 21 -9.97 -6.04 -30.12
C ARG A 21 -8.65 -5.29 -29.90
N ALA A 22 -7.92 -5.71 -28.87
CA ALA A 22 -6.54 -5.29 -28.53
C ALA A 22 -6.28 -4.05 -27.63
N THR A 23 -7.04 -3.79 -26.56
CA THR A 23 -6.58 -2.82 -25.52
C THR A 23 -6.74 -3.24 -24.05
N SER A 24 -7.30 -4.42 -23.75
CA SER A 24 -7.34 -4.94 -22.37
C SER A 24 -6.07 -5.73 -22.02
N ALA A 25 -5.63 -6.62 -22.90
CA ALA A 25 -4.42 -7.43 -22.72
C ALA A 25 -3.13 -6.59 -22.63
N GLY A 26 -2.99 -5.55 -23.47
CA GLY A 26 -1.83 -4.64 -23.44
C GLY A 26 -1.74 -3.76 -22.17
N ARG A 27 -2.86 -3.56 -21.47
CA ARG A 27 -2.89 -2.86 -20.17
C ARG A 27 -2.61 -3.78 -18.98
N PHE A 28 -2.84 -5.09 -19.13
CA PHE A 28 -2.39 -6.10 -18.16
C PHE A 28 -0.85 -6.16 -18.13
N VAL A 29 -0.20 -6.06 -19.29
CA VAL A 29 1.27 -6.11 -19.43
C VAL A 29 1.96 -4.86 -18.87
N ARG A 30 1.40 -3.65 -19.03
CA ARG A 30 1.97 -2.43 -18.42
C ARG A 30 1.79 -2.33 -16.90
N ALA A 31 0.82 -3.03 -16.34
CA ALA A 31 0.62 -3.16 -14.89
C ALA A 31 1.24 -4.44 -14.31
N GLY A 32 1.75 -5.36 -15.14
CA GLY A 32 2.22 -6.68 -14.72
C GLY A 32 3.48 -6.63 -13.84
N GLY A 33 4.30 -5.58 -13.97
CA GLY A 33 5.49 -5.40 -13.15
C GLY A 33 5.20 -5.03 -11.69
N LEU A 34 4.14 -4.25 -11.42
CA LEU A 34 3.82 -3.82 -10.05
C LEU A 34 3.56 -4.96 -9.05
N PRO A 35 2.69 -5.95 -9.34
CA PRO A 35 2.49 -7.07 -8.44
C PRO A 35 3.77 -7.89 -8.28
N LEU A 36 4.57 -8.06 -9.34
CA LEU A 36 5.88 -8.73 -9.26
C LEU A 36 6.84 -7.99 -8.34
N VAL A 37 6.94 -6.66 -8.45
CA VAL A 37 7.80 -5.83 -7.60
C VAL A 37 7.35 -5.88 -6.14
N VAL A 38 6.04 -5.77 -5.88
CA VAL A 38 5.51 -5.88 -4.51
C VAL A 38 5.80 -7.26 -3.93
N MET A 39 5.58 -8.33 -4.70
CA MET A 39 5.88 -9.70 -4.25
C MET A 39 7.36 -9.93 -3.99
N ALA A 40 8.25 -9.46 -4.88
CA ALA A 40 9.69 -9.53 -4.67
C ALA A 40 10.10 -8.76 -3.40
N ALA A 41 9.55 -7.56 -3.18
CA ALA A 41 9.79 -6.78 -1.98
C ALA A 41 9.26 -7.49 -0.72
N THR A 42 8.09 -8.13 -0.79
CA THR A 42 7.54 -8.95 0.31
C THR A 42 8.47 -10.10 0.65
N VAL A 43 8.93 -10.86 -0.35
CA VAL A 43 9.85 -11.99 -0.14
C VAL A 43 11.16 -11.53 0.48
N LEU A 44 11.72 -10.42 -0.01
CA LEU A 44 12.94 -9.84 0.55
C LEU A 44 12.75 -9.41 2.01
N ALA A 45 11.64 -8.72 2.31
CA ALA A 45 11.32 -8.30 3.67
C ALA A 45 11.15 -9.50 4.61
N VAL A 46 10.44 -10.54 4.19
CA VAL A 46 10.25 -11.78 4.97
C VAL A 46 11.58 -12.50 5.21
N ALA A 47 12.44 -12.62 4.20
CA ALA A 47 13.76 -13.24 4.36
C ALA A 47 14.66 -12.46 5.35
N SER A 48 14.43 -11.16 5.50
CA SER A 48 15.25 -10.29 6.34
C SER A 48 14.88 -10.32 7.84
N THR A 49 13.73 -10.86 8.23
CA THR A 49 13.21 -10.74 9.62
C THR A 49 13.96 -11.57 10.66
N ARG A 50 14.96 -12.37 10.25
CA ARG A 50 15.87 -13.16 11.12
C ARG A 50 15.17 -14.02 12.19
N GLY A 51 13.96 -14.50 11.91
CA GLY A 51 13.22 -15.40 12.80
C GLY A 51 12.09 -14.78 13.63
N ASP A 52 11.77 -13.49 13.42
CA ASP A 52 10.56 -12.89 14.00
C ASP A 52 9.29 -13.43 13.32
N GLY A 53 8.78 -14.55 13.83
CA GLY A 53 7.63 -15.25 13.26
C GLY A 53 6.37 -14.40 13.18
N TRP A 54 6.11 -13.54 14.17
CA TRP A 54 4.95 -12.65 14.16
C TRP A 54 5.06 -11.56 13.10
N LEU A 55 6.24 -11.00 12.90
CA LEU A 55 6.48 -10.05 11.82
C LEU A 55 6.30 -10.72 10.45
N VAL A 56 6.82 -11.93 10.26
CA VAL A 56 6.62 -12.71 9.02
C VAL A 56 5.14 -12.95 8.74
N VAL A 57 4.39 -13.43 9.73
CA VAL A 57 2.93 -13.64 9.62
C VAL A 57 2.23 -12.34 9.23
N THR A 58 2.59 -11.23 9.86
CA THR A 58 2.04 -9.91 9.53
C THR A 58 2.29 -9.53 8.08
N LEU A 59 3.55 -9.60 7.63
CA LEU A 59 3.97 -9.21 6.28
C LEU A 59 3.29 -10.05 5.19
N VAL A 60 3.11 -11.35 5.44
CA VAL A 60 2.44 -12.28 4.52
C VAL A 60 0.93 -12.01 4.49
N LEU A 61 0.29 -11.80 5.65
CA LEU A 61 -1.15 -11.54 5.74
C LEU A 61 -1.55 -10.23 5.04
N ILE A 62 -0.73 -9.17 5.16
CA ILE A 62 -1.02 -7.88 4.52
C ILE A 62 -0.65 -7.84 3.04
N ALA A 63 0.16 -8.77 2.52
CA ALA A 63 0.64 -8.69 1.14
C ALA A 63 -0.48 -8.75 0.08
N PRO A 64 -1.44 -9.69 0.12
CA PRO A 64 -2.54 -9.73 -0.85
C PRO A 64 -3.38 -8.45 -0.92
N PRO A 65 -3.89 -7.88 0.20
CA PRO A 65 -4.64 -6.63 0.12
C PRO A 65 -3.78 -5.45 -0.33
N LEU A 66 -2.48 -5.40 0.00
CA LEU A 66 -1.58 -4.35 -0.49
C LEU A 66 -1.31 -4.45 -2.00
N VAL A 67 -1.18 -5.66 -2.55
CA VAL A 67 -1.11 -5.86 -4.01
C VAL A 67 -2.40 -5.38 -4.68
N ALA A 68 -3.56 -5.75 -4.13
CA ALA A 68 -4.85 -5.31 -4.65
C ALA A 68 -5.00 -3.78 -4.60
N ILE A 69 -4.66 -3.14 -3.48
CA ILE A 69 -4.64 -1.67 -3.33
C ILE A 69 -3.73 -1.05 -4.39
N THR A 70 -2.51 -1.58 -4.55
CA THR A 70 -1.52 -1.08 -5.51
C THR A 70 -2.05 -1.12 -6.95
N ILE A 71 -2.71 -2.21 -7.34
CA ILE A 71 -3.30 -2.36 -8.68
C ILE A 71 -4.49 -1.42 -8.87
N ILE A 72 -5.37 -1.32 -7.86
CA ILE A 72 -6.58 -0.48 -7.94
C ILE A 72 -6.18 0.99 -7.98
N ASP A 73 -5.24 1.42 -7.14
CA ASP A 73 -4.75 2.79 -7.09
C ASP A 73 -4.07 3.19 -8.40
N ALA A 74 -3.20 2.33 -8.95
CA ALA A 74 -2.56 2.60 -10.24
C ALA A 74 -3.55 2.72 -11.41
N ARG A 75 -4.75 2.14 -11.31
CA ARG A 75 -5.78 2.16 -12.37
C ARG A 75 -6.85 3.22 -12.17
N ARG A 76 -7.21 3.51 -10.92
CA ARG A 76 -8.39 4.30 -10.55
C ARG A 76 -8.05 5.50 -9.67
N HIS A 77 -6.79 5.68 -9.25
CA HIS A 77 -6.35 6.73 -8.34
C HIS A 77 -7.23 6.82 -7.09
N ARG A 78 -7.59 5.65 -6.55
CA ARG A 78 -8.53 5.51 -5.45
C ARG A 78 -8.15 4.32 -4.60
N VAL A 79 -7.88 4.57 -3.32
CA VAL A 79 -7.63 3.53 -2.32
C VAL A 79 -8.96 3.07 -1.72
N PRO A 80 -9.34 1.79 -1.84
CA PRO A 80 -10.56 1.25 -1.25
C PRO A 80 -10.42 1.07 0.26
N ASN A 81 -11.28 1.76 1.03
CA ASN A 81 -11.24 1.76 2.49
C ASN A 81 -11.32 0.36 3.13
N HIS A 82 -12.04 -0.58 2.51
CA HIS A 82 -12.18 -1.94 3.07
C HIS A 82 -10.87 -2.72 3.04
N LEU A 83 -10.02 -2.53 2.01
CA LEU A 83 -8.71 -3.17 1.97
C LEU A 83 -7.75 -2.53 2.96
N THR A 84 -7.77 -1.20 3.10
CA THR A 84 -6.98 -0.50 4.12
C THR A 84 -7.37 -0.94 5.53
N LEU A 85 -8.67 -1.13 5.78
CA LEU A 85 -9.16 -1.65 7.05
C LEU A 85 -8.70 -3.10 7.28
N ALA A 86 -8.71 -3.95 6.24
CA ALA A 86 -8.20 -5.31 6.34
C ALA A 86 -6.72 -5.35 6.69
N VAL A 87 -5.90 -4.48 6.08
CA VAL A 87 -4.48 -4.32 6.42
C VAL A 87 -4.33 -3.88 7.88
N LEU A 88 -5.03 -2.83 8.29
CA LEU A 88 -4.97 -2.32 9.65
C LEU A 88 -5.39 -3.38 10.67
N ALA A 89 -6.49 -4.08 10.43
CA ALA A 89 -6.99 -5.13 11.30
C ALA A 89 -5.99 -6.27 11.42
N ALA A 90 -5.42 -6.75 10.31
CA ALA A 90 -4.40 -7.79 10.32
C ALA A 90 -3.18 -7.37 11.15
N THR A 91 -2.68 -6.14 10.95
CA THR A 91 -1.53 -5.63 11.72
C THR A 91 -1.85 -5.43 13.20
N VAL A 92 -3.02 -4.90 13.55
CA VAL A 92 -3.41 -4.70 14.95
C VAL A 92 -3.52 -6.05 15.68
N VAL A 93 -4.12 -7.06 15.05
CA VAL A 93 -4.24 -8.40 15.63
C VAL A 93 -2.88 -9.01 15.92
N THR A 94 -1.93 -8.92 14.97
CA THR A 94 -0.58 -9.47 15.19
C THR A 94 0.22 -8.66 16.20
N VAL A 95 0.12 -7.33 16.21
CA VAL A 95 0.76 -6.45 17.21
C VAL A 95 0.23 -6.73 18.61
N ALA A 96 -1.09 -6.92 18.75
CA ALA A 96 -1.72 -7.23 20.02
C ALA A 96 -1.27 -8.59 20.57
N GLY A 97 -1.06 -9.59 19.70
CA GLY A 97 -0.48 -10.88 20.09
C GLY A 97 0.91 -10.75 20.72
N ARG A 98 1.72 -9.79 20.28
CA ARG A 98 3.06 -9.50 20.84
C ARG A 98 3.04 -8.57 22.05
N ALA A 99 1.95 -7.84 22.28
CA ALA A 99 1.84 -6.92 23.41
C ALA A 99 2.02 -7.62 24.76
N PHE A 100 1.66 -8.90 24.84
CA PHE A 100 1.82 -9.73 26.04
C PHE A 100 3.27 -10.10 26.36
N THR A 101 4.15 -10.12 25.36
CA THR A 101 5.56 -10.48 25.53
C THR A 101 6.48 -9.25 25.53
N GLU A 102 6.17 -8.23 24.73
CA GLU A 102 7.01 -7.04 24.55
C GLU A 102 6.16 -5.76 24.37
N PRO A 103 5.60 -5.20 25.45
CA PRO A 103 4.70 -4.04 25.38
C PRO A 103 5.35 -2.79 24.78
N GLY A 104 6.68 -2.63 24.92
CA GLY A 104 7.42 -1.53 24.32
C GLY A 104 7.35 -1.49 22.80
N VAL A 105 7.28 -2.65 22.14
CA VAL A 105 7.16 -2.76 20.67
C VAL A 105 5.77 -2.29 20.23
N THR A 106 4.72 -2.69 20.96
CA THR A 106 3.34 -2.28 20.69
C THR A 106 3.16 -0.77 20.84
N VAL A 107 3.72 -0.18 21.91
CA VAL A 107 3.67 1.28 22.12
C VAL A 107 4.42 2.00 21.00
N ARG A 108 5.63 1.56 20.64
CA ARG A 108 6.40 2.15 19.55
C ARG A 108 5.67 2.09 18.22
N ALA A 109 5.08 0.94 17.89
CA ALA A 109 4.27 0.76 16.68
C ALA A 109 3.08 1.74 16.65
N ALA A 110 2.34 1.84 17.76
CA ALA A 110 1.20 2.75 17.88
C ALA A 110 1.62 4.22 17.72
N VAL A 111 2.69 4.64 18.41
CA VAL A 111 3.22 6.01 18.30
C VAL A 111 3.68 6.30 16.87
N ALA A 112 4.40 5.38 16.22
CA ALA A 112 4.82 5.53 14.84
C ALA A 112 3.62 5.70 13.88
N SER A 113 2.57 4.90 14.07
CA SER A 113 1.33 5.01 13.28
C SER A 113 0.68 6.38 13.43
N VAL A 114 0.59 6.91 14.65
CA VAL A 114 0.05 8.24 14.92
C VAL A 114 0.91 9.33 14.30
N VAL A 115 2.23 9.30 14.53
CA VAL A 115 3.16 10.32 14.03
C VAL A 115 3.12 10.39 12.50
N VAL A 116 3.23 9.24 11.83
CA VAL A 116 3.19 9.19 10.36
C VAL A 116 1.79 9.53 9.85
N GLY A 117 0.73 9.07 10.50
CA GLY A 117 -0.64 9.42 10.15
C GLY A 117 -0.89 10.93 10.21
N LEU A 118 -0.41 11.61 11.25
CA LEU A 118 -0.49 13.07 11.37
C LEU A 118 0.34 13.77 10.30
N PHE A 119 1.55 13.29 10.01
CA PHE A 119 2.38 13.81 8.93
C PHE A 119 1.66 13.74 7.57
N TYR A 120 1.09 12.58 7.22
CA TYR A 120 0.33 12.43 5.98
C TYR A 120 -0.99 13.20 5.99
N LEU A 121 -1.62 13.40 7.15
CA LEU A 121 -2.81 14.25 7.28
C LEU A 121 -2.49 15.72 7.00
N LEU A 122 -1.32 16.20 7.43
CA LEU A 122 -0.82 17.52 7.06
C LEU A 122 -0.58 17.59 5.55
N LEU A 123 0.07 16.59 4.95
CA LEU A 123 0.25 16.53 3.50
C LEU A 123 -1.08 16.51 2.75
N TRP A 124 -2.08 15.80 3.24
CA TRP A 124 -3.44 15.81 2.70
C TRP A 124 -4.03 17.22 2.64
N ARG A 125 -3.79 18.03 3.68
CA ARG A 125 -4.31 19.40 3.73
C ARG A 125 -3.65 20.34 2.73
N PHE A 126 -2.39 20.11 2.37
CA PHE A 126 -1.56 21.03 1.59
C PHE A 126 -1.14 20.53 0.19
N ALA A 127 -1.22 19.23 -0.11
CA ALA A 127 -0.62 18.61 -1.29
C ALA A 127 -1.60 17.78 -2.16
N ASP A 128 -2.92 18.02 -2.05
CA ASP A 128 -3.99 17.30 -2.77
C ASP A 128 -3.86 15.75 -2.69
N LEU A 129 -3.40 15.26 -1.53
CA LEU A 129 -3.34 13.82 -1.25
C LEU A 129 -4.77 13.26 -1.09
N GLY A 130 -4.97 11.95 -1.26
CA GLY A 130 -6.21 11.30 -0.87
C GLY A 130 -6.24 10.97 0.62
N LEU A 131 -7.39 11.12 1.29
CA LEU A 131 -7.58 10.60 2.67
C LEU A 131 -7.33 9.08 2.78
N GLY A 132 -7.51 8.35 1.68
CA GLY A 132 -7.20 6.93 1.62
C GLY A 132 -5.70 6.65 1.80
N ASP A 133 -4.83 7.49 1.24
CA ASP A 133 -3.38 7.37 1.36
C ASP A 133 -2.91 7.66 2.78
N VAL A 134 -3.55 8.62 3.47
CA VAL A 134 -3.27 8.93 4.89
C VAL A 134 -3.53 7.70 5.77
N LYS A 135 -4.70 7.05 5.58
CA LYS A 135 -5.06 5.85 6.34
C LYS A 135 -4.14 4.69 6.02
N LEU A 136 -3.77 4.52 4.76
CA LEU A 136 -2.82 3.50 4.35
C LEU A 136 -1.45 3.74 4.98
N ALA A 137 -0.91 4.96 4.89
CA ALA A 137 0.37 5.31 5.48
C ALA A 137 0.39 5.08 6.99
N ALA A 138 -0.68 5.44 7.70
CA ALA A 138 -0.83 5.17 9.13
C ALA A 138 -0.83 3.66 9.45
N ALA A 139 -1.55 2.85 8.66
CA ALA A 139 -1.58 1.40 8.82
C ALA A 139 -0.21 0.75 8.55
N LEU A 140 0.49 1.18 7.51
CA LEU A 140 1.84 0.68 7.18
C LEU A 140 2.89 1.13 8.21
N ALA A 141 2.76 2.35 8.75
CA ALA A 141 3.63 2.86 9.80
C ALA A 141 3.51 2.07 11.12
N LEU A 142 2.37 1.41 11.37
CA LEU A 142 2.21 0.48 12.48
C LEU A 142 3.17 -0.71 12.33
N VAL A 143 3.28 -1.27 11.12
CA VAL A 143 4.25 -2.34 10.79
C VAL A 143 5.69 -1.81 10.86
N ALA A 144 5.96 -0.63 10.29
CA ALA A 144 7.31 -0.05 10.32
C ALA A 144 7.78 0.24 11.75
N GLY A 145 6.91 0.77 12.61
CA GLY A 145 7.21 1.07 14.01
C GLY A 145 7.42 -0.18 14.87
N TRP A 146 6.84 -1.32 14.47
CA TRP A 146 7.19 -2.62 15.05
C TRP A 146 8.67 -2.88 14.86
N SER A 147 9.17 -2.79 13.63
CA SER A 147 10.59 -3.06 13.31
C SER A 147 11.54 -2.02 13.91
N GLY A 148 11.12 -0.77 14.07
CA GLY A 148 11.90 0.26 14.76
C GLY A 148 11.79 1.65 14.14
N TRP A 149 12.32 2.66 14.82
CA TRP A 149 12.28 4.04 14.35
C TRP A 149 13.08 4.26 13.06
N GLN A 150 14.21 3.58 12.90
CA GLN A 150 14.98 3.60 11.65
C GLN A 150 14.12 3.11 10.47
N THR A 151 13.38 2.01 10.65
CA THR A 151 12.45 1.49 9.64
C THR A 151 11.36 2.50 9.31
N VAL A 152 10.81 3.22 10.29
CA VAL A 152 9.80 4.28 10.04
C VAL A 152 10.38 5.40 9.17
N VAL A 153 11.60 5.86 9.47
CA VAL A 153 12.26 6.90 8.67
C VAL A 153 12.53 6.42 7.26
N VAL A 154 13.11 5.22 7.10
CA VAL A 154 13.38 4.62 5.77
C VAL A 154 12.07 4.46 4.99
N PHE A 155 11.00 4.02 5.63
CA PHE A 155 9.68 3.89 5.00
C PHE A 155 9.19 5.20 4.41
N VAL A 156 9.17 6.27 5.21
CA VAL A 156 8.70 7.59 4.75
C VAL A 156 9.61 8.12 3.64
N VAL A 157 10.93 8.00 3.79
CA VAL A 157 11.90 8.47 2.80
C VAL A 157 11.74 7.72 1.48
N VAL A 158 11.73 6.39 1.49
CA VAL A 158 11.60 5.57 0.27
C VAL A 158 10.25 5.82 -0.41
N ALA A 159 9.16 5.95 0.35
CA ALA A 159 7.85 6.25 -0.21
C ALA A 159 7.86 7.58 -0.99
N HIS A 160 8.53 8.62 -0.50
CA HIS A 160 8.64 9.89 -1.20
C HIS A 160 9.65 9.84 -2.36
N LEU A 161 10.80 9.19 -2.18
CA LEU A 161 11.80 9.03 -3.23
C LEU A 161 11.25 8.33 -4.47
N LEU A 162 10.34 7.37 -4.30
CA LEU A 162 9.66 6.70 -5.41
C LEU A 162 8.64 7.61 -6.11
N GLN A 163 8.05 8.57 -5.39
CA GLN A 163 6.99 9.43 -5.91
C GLN A 163 7.49 10.74 -6.52
N VAL A 164 8.65 11.27 -6.06
CA VAL A 164 9.24 12.50 -6.61
C VAL A 164 9.51 12.42 -8.11
N PRO A 165 10.16 11.37 -8.67
CA PRO A 165 10.36 11.26 -10.11
C PRO A 165 9.05 11.19 -10.90
N VAL A 166 8.03 10.51 -10.35
CA VAL A 166 6.69 10.43 -10.96
C VAL A 166 6.03 11.80 -10.99
N ALA A 167 6.12 12.55 -9.90
CA ALA A 167 5.61 13.92 -9.81
C ALA A 167 6.33 14.87 -10.78
N VAL A 168 7.66 14.82 -10.83
CA VAL A 168 8.48 15.63 -11.76
C VAL A 168 8.16 15.31 -13.22
N TRP A 169 8.07 14.03 -13.57
CA TRP A 169 7.71 13.60 -14.93
C TRP A 169 6.31 14.08 -15.33
N ARG A 170 5.33 14.01 -14.42
CA ARG A 170 3.96 14.51 -14.66
C ARG A 170 3.93 16.02 -14.83
N LEU A 171 4.66 16.76 -13.99
CA LEU A 171 4.80 18.21 -14.10
C LEU A 171 5.41 18.60 -15.45
N ALA A 172 6.49 17.92 -15.87
CA ALA A 172 7.11 18.12 -17.18
C ALA A 172 6.16 17.83 -18.35
N ARG A 173 5.22 16.89 -18.18
CA ARG A 173 4.17 16.56 -19.15
C ARG A 173 2.88 17.38 -19.00
N ARG A 174 2.85 18.36 -18.09
CA ARG A 174 1.67 19.21 -17.77
C ARG A 174 0.40 18.40 -17.48
N ARG A 175 0.56 17.21 -16.91
CA ARG A 175 -0.52 16.31 -16.49
C ARG A 175 -1.07 16.79 -15.14
N ARG A 176 -2.40 16.99 -15.04
CA ARG A 176 -3.08 17.47 -13.82
C ARG A 176 -3.95 16.42 -13.12
N ASP A 177 -3.89 15.17 -13.57
CA ASP A 177 -4.57 14.05 -12.93
C ASP A 177 -3.87 13.63 -11.62
N ARG A 178 -4.66 13.11 -10.67
CA ARG A 178 -4.19 12.69 -9.34
C ARG A 178 -3.07 11.65 -9.44
N ILE A 179 -2.13 11.73 -8.50
CA ILE A 179 -0.98 10.81 -8.43
C ILE A 179 -1.40 9.56 -7.64
N ALA A 180 -1.04 8.37 -8.15
CA ALA A 180 -1.21 7.11 -7.43
C ALA A 180 -0.10 6.98 -6.37
N PHE A 181 -0.43 7.22 -5.11
CA PHE A 181 0.54 7.28 -4.03
C PHE A 181 0.80 5.91 -3.38
N ALA A 182 -0.19 5.01 -3.41
CA ALA A 182 -0.16 3.73 -2.72
C ALA A 182 0.99 2.79 -3.16
N PRO A 183 1.38 2.70 -4.44
CA PRO A 183 2.51 1.85 -4.85
C PRO A 183 3.83 2.22 -4.15
N GLY A 184 4.11 3.52 -4.03
CA GLY A 184 5.31 4.01 -3.35
C GLY A 184 5.30 3.70 -1.85
N LEU A 185 4.12 3.83 -1.21
CA LEU A 185 3.93 3.44 0.18
C LEU A 185 4.17 1.94 0.41
N VAL A 186 3.57 1.08 -0.42
CA VAL A 186 3.68 -0.38 -0.28
C VAL A 186 5.13 -0.85 -0.47
N ILE A 187 5.77 -0.41 -1.56
CA ILE A 187 7.17 -0.75 -1.85
C ILE A 187 8.08 -0.19 -0.75
N GLY A 188 7.83 1.05 -0.31
CA GLY A 188 8.56 1.69 0.77
C GLY A 188 8.51 0.91 2.07
N LEU A 189 7.35 0.36 2.46
CA LEU A 189 7.24 -0.44 3.68
C LEU A 189 8.11 -1.68 3.60
N TYR A 190 7.96 -2.47 2.54
CA TYR A 190 8.69 -3.74 2.42
C TYR A 190 10.21 -3.52 2.32
N LEU A 191 10.65 -2.51 1.57
CA LEU A 191 12.07 -2.15 1.52
C LEU A 191 12.58 -1.64 2.86
N ALA A 192 11.80 -0.84 3.58
CA ALA A 192 12.20 -0.35 4.89
C ALA A 192 12.34 -1.48 5.91
N VAL A 193 11.44 -2.46 5.90
CA VAL A 193 11.56 -3.65 6.75
C VAL A 193 12.76 -4.48 6.33
N ALA A 194 12.99 -4.67 5.03
CA ALA A 194 14.14 -5.40 4.50
C ALA A 194 15.50 -4.80 4.91
N VAL A 195 15.59 -3.46 4.94
CA VAL A 195 16.81 -2.74 5.33
C VAL A 195 16.91 -2.60 6.85
N GLY A 196 15.80 -2.28 7.52
CA GLY A 196 15.77 -1.99 8.94
C GLY A 196 16.06 -3.21 9.82
N SER A 197 15.68 -4.40 9.39
CA SER A 197 16.09 -5.66 10.03
C SER A 197 17.59 -5.96 9.87
N GLY A 198 18.25 -5.28 8.93
CA GLY A 198 19.68 -5.35 8.66
C GLY A 198 20.53 -4.43 9.55
N LEU A 199 19.94 -3.34 10.07
CA LEU A 199 20.63 -2.32 10.85
C LEU A 199 20.87 -2.81 12.29
N PRO A 200 22.06 -2.54 12.86
CA PRO A 200 22.42 -2.93 14.22
C PRO A 200 21.66 -2.16 15.30
#